data_AF-A0A1Q9VTE7-F1
#
_entry.id   AF-A0A1Q9VTE7-F1
#
_cell.length_a   1.000
_cell.length_b   1.000
_cell.length_c   1.000
_cell.angle_alpha   90.00
_cell.angle_beta   90.00
_cell.angle_gamma   90.00
#
_symmetry.space_group_name_H-M   'P 1'
#
loop_
_entity.id
_entity.type
_entity.pdbx_description
1 polymer ?
#
loop_
_entity_poly.entity_id
_entity_poly.type
_entity_poly.pdbx_seq_one_letter_code
_entity_poly.pdbx_strand_id
1 'polypeptide(L)'
;MGDFVEQQVTAGLPVLEEVVGHPWPGGLEVIREDVSPQVIGYAWFDPDADEIVVPEDLDEGLLFHELTHAWLDPLHVRERWLYEGLTEVVAERVVSRTDGTWDAVPVPDRRSDVAVPLAAWSEPAGERAGEVDDYGYAASYTAVADLVGDLDDETFTEIVAAVYAGESAYEAAGSAERNGGRTDWRRFLDLVEVRAGVADAPEVFRTWVLDEAGSGALEQRAEALAAYRALDEADAAWSTPFGLRSAMTHWRYPAAADAVAALGTAPADAAALQRAVAEAGLTEPASVREAYQEAADADEYAALVDLLPRAVDVVGAVDTASRTAAAERDPVSELGELVLAVDASASDARALLAGGGLDAAEDAAERATSRAGVATWAGAGVLLLAVVLVGGAVLAARALGRRRARVTSHRVTPSRVVGGSPPPTVESVGGSADARREETRVSTTPHEDRGTGEEQDWADRSDDSARETPGQATTEPDIGSAGAFPALANDALPRDPDVPTDVDPGDPRRSAVGDETDPDDGSPVDPARSSDD
;
A
#
# COMPACT_ATOMS: atom_id res chain seq x y z
N MET A 1 38.49 -19.34 10.20
CA MET A 1 37.43 -18.85 9.32
C MET A 1 36.18 -19.73 9.33
N GLY A 2 36.18 -20.95 8.77
CA GLY A 2 34.96 -21.79 8.64
C GLY A 2 34.03 -21.85 9.85
N ASP A 3 34.52 -22.30 11.02
CA ASP A 3 33.74 -22.38 12.26
C ASP A 3 33.17 -21.02 12.75
N PHE A 4 33.82 -19.90 12.39
CA PHE A 4 33.35 -18.53 12.69
C PHE A 4 32.23 -18.13 11.74
N VAL A 5 32.42 -18.26 10.44
CA VAL A 5 31.39 -17.95 9.44
C VAL A 5 30.13 -18.80 9.65
N GLU A 6 30.28 -20.11 9.88
CA GLU A 6 29.13 -20.99 10.19
C GLU A 6 28.39 -20.55 11.45
N GLN A 7 29.11 -20.14 12.49
CA GLN A 7 28.52 -19.63 13.74
C GLN A 7 27.78 -18.30 13.52
N GLN A 8 28.41 -17.33 12.86
CA GLN A 8 27.82 -16.00 12.64
C GLN A 8 26.62 -16.05 11.70
N VAL A 9 26.68 -16.83 10.61
CA VAL A 9 25.53 -17.04 9.73
C VAL A 9 24.41 -17.76 10.49
N THR A 10 24.70 -18.81 11.26
CA THR A 10 23.66 -19.55 12.01
C THR A 10 22.97 -18.70 13.09
N ALA A 11 23.69 -17.79 13.74
CA ALA A 11 23.16 -16.97 14.82
C ALA A 11 22.57 -15.63 14.33
N GLY A 12 23.24 -14.97 13.39
CA GLY A 12 22.93 -13.63 12.92
C GLY A 12 22.02 -13.56 11.71
N LEU A 13 21.96 -14.60 10.84
CA LEU A 13 21.05 -14.57 9.68
C LEU A 13 19.57 -14.40 10.09
N PRO A 14 19.04 -15.09 11.12
CA PRO A 14 17.67 -14.83 11.58
C PRO A 14 17.48 -13.42 12.14
N VAL A 15 18.52 -12.83 12.75
CA VAL A 15 18.49 -11.44 13.24
C VAL A 15 18.48 -10.46 12.06
N LEU A 16 19.22 -10.76 11.00
CA LEU A 16 19.25 -9.97 9.76
C LEU A 16 17.91 -10.04 9.01
N GLU A 17 17.29 -11.22 8.89
CA GLU A 17 15.91 -11.36 8.38
C GLU A 17 14.91 -10.53 9.21
N GLU A 18 15.04 -10.50 10.54
CA GLU A 18 14.21 -9.67 11.42
C GLU A 18 14.46 -8.16 11.23
N VAL A 19 15.71 -7.73 11.05
CA VAL A 19 16.07 -6.30 10.88
C VAL A 19 15.70 -5.75 9.50
N VAL A 20 15.78 -6.58 8.44
CA VAL A 20 15.36 -6.22 7.08
C VAL A 20 13.85 -6.39 6.87
N GLY A 21 13.17 -7.13 7.76
CA GLY A 21 11.73 -7.38 7.69
C GLY A 21 11.31 -8.35 6.58
N HIS A 22 12.28 -9.02 5.93
CA HIS A 22 12.06 -9.95 4.84
C HIS A 22 12.86 -11.25 5.06
N PRO A 23 12.31 -12.43 4.69
CA PRO A 23 13.09 -13.67 4.64
C PRO A 23 14.29 -13.55 3.71
N TRP A 24 15.28 -14.43 3.91
CA TRP A 24 16.43 -14.56 3.02
C TRP A 24 15.98 -14.75 1.55
N PRO A 25 16.43 -13.92 0.60
CA PRO A 25 15.90 -13.90 -0.75
C PRO A 25 16.43 -15.04 -1.63
N GLY A 26 17.48 -15.73 -1.17
CA GLY A 26 18.23 -16.73 -1.95
C GLY A 26 19.58 -16.17 -2.38
N GLY A 27 20.13 -16.67 -3.49
CA GLY A 27 21.31 -16.06 -4.13
C GLY A 27 22.64 -16.21 -3.38
N LEU A 28 22.78 -17.19 -2.48
CA LEU A 28 24.07 -17.49 -1.84
C LEU A 28 24.27 -19.00 -1.74
N GLU A 29 25.17 -19.52 -2.56
CA GLU A 29 25.63 -20.92 -2.55
C GLU A 29 26.98 -21.08 -1.83
N VAL A 30 27.84 -20.05 -1.85
CA VAL A 30 29.23 -20.14 -1.35
C VAL A 30 29.68 -18.87 -0.61
N ILE A 31 30.37 -19.04 0.52
CA ILE A 31 31.23 -17.99 1.10
C ILE A 31 32.68 -18.49 1.00
N ARG A 32 33.55 -17.71 0.34
CA ARG A 32 34.92 -18.12 0.01
C ARG A 32 35.95 -17.12 0.51
N GLU A 33 36.94 -17.64 1.21
CA GLU A 33 38.13 -16.92 1.65
C GLU A 33 39.11 -16.74 0.47
N ASP A 34 39.59 -15.51 0.25
CA ASP A 34 40.57 -15.18 -0.80
C ASP A 34 41.54 -14.10 -0.27
N VAL A 35 42.78 -14.13 -0.78
CA VAL A 35 43.80 -13.11 -0.50
C VAL A 35 43.58 -11.86 -1.36
N SER A 36 42.83 -11.99 -2.47
CA SER A 36 42.54 -10.90 -3.40
C SER A 36 41.81 -9.71 -2.73
N PRO A 37 40.77 -9.91 -1.89
CA PRO A 37 40.23 -8.89 -0.98
C PRO A 37 41.29 -8.13 -0.16
N GLN A 38 42.27 -8.80 0.44
CA GLN A 38 43.32 -8.14 1.24
C GLN A 38 44.27 -7.27 0.39
N VAL A 39 44.39 -7.56 -0.91
CA VAL A 39 45.23 -6.80 -1.85
C VAL A 39 44.45 -5.63 -2.49
N ILE A 40 43.13 -5.77 -2.61
CA ILE A 40 42.23 -4.83 -3.27
C ILE A 40 41.57 -3.85 -2.27
N GLY A 41 41.36 -4.28 -1.02
CA GLY A 41 40.91 -3.46 0.11
C GLY A 41 39.47 -3.72 0.60
N TYR A 42 38.72 -4.64 -0.02
CA TYR A 42 37.32 -4.89 0.29
C TYR A 42 36.90 -6.35 -0.02
N ALA A 43 35.90 -6.84 0.72
CA ALA A 43 35.12 -8.03 0.35
C ALA A 43 34.08 -7.66 -0.73
N TRP A 44 33.35 -8.63 -1.27
CA TRP A 44 32.16 -8.37 -2.07
C TRP A 44 31.21 -9.57 -2.16
N PHE A 45 29.92 -9.30 -2.26
CA PHE A 45 28.89 -10.19 -2.77
C PHE A 45 28.83 -10.13 -4.31
N ASP A 46 28.89 -11.29 -4.97
CA ASP A 46 28.70 -11.46 -6.41
C ASP A 46 27.31 -12.08 -6.69
N PRO A 47 26.31 -11.27 -7.08
CA PRO A 47 24.95 -11.75 -7.37
C PRO A 47 24.81 -12.52 -8.69
N ASP A 48 25.84 -12.54 -9.56
CA ASP A 48 25.87 -13.39 -10.76
C ASP A 48 26.47 -14.78 -10.45
N ALA A 49 27.25 -14.90 -9.36
CA ALA A 49 27.93 -16.14 -8.95
C ALA A 49 27.34 -16.80 -7.69
N ASP A 50 26.35 -16.17 -7.04
CA ASP A 50 25.80 -16.57 -5.73
C ASP A 50 26.91 -16.77 -4.66
N GLU A 51 27.94 -15.91 -4.67
CA GLU A 51 29.17 -16.05 -3.86
C GLU A 51 29.48 -14.77 -3.05
N ILE A 52 29.90 -14.90 -1.79
CA ILE A 52 30.60 -13.82 -1.06
C ILE A 52 32.10 -14.15 -1.00
N VAL A 53 32.95 -13.21 -1.42
CA VAL A 53 34.41 -13.34 -1.35
C VAL A 53 34.97 -12.49 -0.21
N VAL A 54 35.54 -13.13 0.82
CA VAL A 54 35.98 -12.49 2.07
C VAL A 54 37.51 -12.53 2.27
N PRO A 55 38.11 -11.51 2.92
CA PRO A 55 39.51 -11.54 3.35
C PRO A 55 39.75 -12.53 4.52
N GLU A 56 41.01 -12.92 4.75
CA GLU A 56 41.38 -13.77 5.91
C GLU A 56 41.17 -13.08 7.27
N ASP A 57 41.03 -11.74 7.28
CA ASP A 57 40.81 -10.89 8.47
C ASP A 57 39.32 -10.46 8.63
N LEU A 58 38.37 -11.23 8.09
CA LEU A 58 36.93 -10.98 8.21
C LEU A 58 36.46 -10.81 9.68
N ASP A 59 35.82 -9.69 9.98
CA ASP A 59 35.07 -9.45 11.21
C ASP A 59 33.55 -9.64 11.03
N GLU A 60 32.80 -9.46 12.12
CA GLU A 60 31.35 -9.65 12.18
C GLU A 60 30.59 -8.56 11.41
N GLY A 61 31.08 -7.31 11.44
CA GLY A 61 30.47 -6.18 10.75
C GLY A 61 30.58 -6.35 9.24
N LEU A 62 31.79 -6.64 8.73
CA LEU A 62 32.02 -6.89 7.32
C LEU A 62 31.22 -8.11 6.82
N LEU A 63 31.06 -9.17 7.62
CA LEU A 63 30.22 -10.31 7.22
C LEU A 63 28.74 -9.92 7.09
N PHE A 64 28.17 -9.15 8.02
CA PHE A 64 26.78 -8.73 7.92
C PHE A 64 26.55 -7.63 6.89
N HIS A 65 27.56 -6.81 6.59
CA HIS A 65 27.59 -5.90 5.44
C HIS A 65 27.36 -6.71 4.15
N GLU A 66 28.26 -7.64 3.82
CA GLU A 66 28.15 -8.43 2.59
C GLU A 66 26.86 -9.25 2.48
N LEU A 67 26.37 -9.81 3.60
CA LEU A 67 25.10 -10.53 3.63
C LEU A 67 23.89 -9.63 3.36
N THR A 68 23.94 -8.35 3.73
CA THR A 68 22.82 -7.43 3.53
C THR A 68 22.63 -7.06 2.04
N HIS A 69 23.69 -7.12 1.24
CA HIS A 69 23.59 -6.92 -0.22
C HIS A 69 22.73 -7.97 -0.93
N ALA A 70 22.36 -9.09 -0.30
CA ALA A 70 21.35 -9.99 -0.87
C ALA A 70 19.95 -9.34 -0.99
N TRP A 71 19.67 -8.30 -0.20
CA TRP A 71 18.48 -7.46 -0.32
C TRP A 71 18.80 -6.06 -0.88
N LEU A 72 19.87 -5.43 -0.39
CA LEU A 72 20.20 -4.03 -0.70
C LEU A 72 21.28 -3.94 -1.78
N ASP A 73 20.83 -4.05 -3.03
CA ASP A 73 21.68 -4.16 -4.22
C ASP A 73 21.36 -3.10 -5.31
N PRO A 74 22.14 -3.06 -6.42
CA PRO A 74 21.85 -2.25 -7.60
C PRO A 74 20.64 -2.69 -8.46
N LEU A 75 19.80 -3.61 -8.02
CA LEU A 75 18.51 -3.95 -8.65
C LEU A 75 17.36 -3.30 -7.87
N HIS A 76 17.42 -3.31 -6.54
CA HIS A 76 16.41 -2.79 -5.62
C HIS A 76 16.62 -1.32 -5.26
N VAL A 77 17.88 -0.85 -5.19
CA VAL A 77 18.25 0.53 -4.78
C VAL A 77 19.08 1.20 -5.87
N ARG A 78 18.87 2.51 -6.12
CA ARG A 78 19.39 3.19 -7.33
C ARG A 78 20.79 3.74 -7.19
N GLU A 79 21.08 4.47 -6.13
CA GLU A 79 22.38 5.12 -5.91
C GLU A 79 23.29 4.27 -5.02
N ARG A 80 24.60 4.23 -5.34
CA ARG A 80 25.61 3.50 -4.57
C ARG A 80 25.56 3.86 -3.09
N TRP A 81 25.73 5.15 -2.78
CA TRP A 81 25.71 5.65 -1.41
C TRP A 81 24.53 5.15 -0.56
N LEU A 82 23.36 4.93 -1.19
CA LEU A 82 22.15 4.56 -0.47
C LEU A 82 22.16 3.07 -0.11
N TYR A 83 22.55 2.17 -1.02
CA TYR A 83 22.66 0.76 -0.64
C TYR A 83 23.87 0.49 0.26
N GLU A 84 25.03 1.09 -0.01
CA GLU A 84 26.23 0.93 0.84
C GLU A 84 25.94 1.43 2.27
N GLY A 85 25.35 2.63 2.40
CA GLY A 85 25.05 3.24 3.70
C GLY A 85 23.95 2.51 4.48
N LEU A 86 22.91 2.00 3.81
CA LEU A 86 21.89 1.18 4.47
C LEU A 86 22.43 -0.20 4.87
N THR A 87 23.23 -0.83 4.02
CA THR A 87 23.92 -2.09 4.33
C THR A 87 24.79 -1.95 5.58
N GLU A 88 25.57 -0.88 5.69
CA GLU A 88 26.43 -0.61 6.85
C GLU A 88 25.61 -0.41 8.15
N VAL A 89 24.53 0.38 8.11
CA VAL A 89 23.68 0.63 9.29
C VAL A 89 22.86 -0.61 9.70
N VAL A 90 22.44 -1.45 8.73
CA VAL A 90 21.84 -2.76 9.02
C VAL A 90 22.86 -3.68 9.69
N ALA A 91 24.10 -3.73 9.18
CA ALA A 91 25.19 -4.51 9.78
C ALA A 91 25.48 -4.08 11.23
N GLU A 92 25.61 -2.78 11.49
CA GLU A 92 25.78 -2.22 12.85
C GLU A 92 24.67 -2.71 13.81
N ARG A 93 23.42 -2.67 13.34
CA ARG A 93 22.25 -3.07 14.14
C ARG A 93 22.23 -4.58 14.40
N VAL A 94 22.63 -5.41 13.43
CA VAL A 94 22.75 -6.86 13.60
C VAL A 94 23.89 -7.21 14.56
N VAL A 95 25.09 -6.65 14.37
CA VAL A 95 26.24 -6.82 15.29
C VAL A 95 25.86 -6.46 16.73
N SER A 96 25.17 -5.33 16.90
CA SER A 96 24.68 -4.86 18.21
C SER A 96 23.66 -5.81 18.85
N ARG A 97 22.87 -6.54 18.04
CA ARG A 97 21.88 -7.52 18.49
C ARG A 97 22.46 -8.93 18.70
N THR A 98 23.66 -9.22 18.20
CA THR A 98 24.36 -10.51 18.35
C THR A 98 25.48 -10.50 19.39
N ASP A 99 25.55 -9.47 20.25
CA ASP A 99 26.64 -9.23 21.23
C ASP A 99 28.05 -9.10 20.58
N GLY A 100 28.09 -8.68 19.31
CA GLY A 100 29.32 -8.53 18.52
C GLY A 100 30.09 -7.24 18.78
N THR A 101 31.17 -7.01 18.04
CA THR A 101 31.98 -5.78 18.12
C THR A 101 31.84 -4.93 16.85
N TRP A 102 31.41 -3.67 17.01
CA TRP A 102 31.37 -2.67 15.95
C TRP A 102 32.44 -1.60 16.18
N ASP A 103 33.26 -1.31 15.17
CA ASP A 103 34.21 -0.21 15.19
C ASP A 103 33.56 1.07 14.65
N ALA A 104 33.72 2.18 15.38
CA ALA A 104 33.05 3.42 15.03
C ALA A 104 33.63 4.06 13.75
N VAL A 105 32.83 4.12 12.69
CA VAL A 105 33.15 4.80 11.42
C VAL A 105 33.38 6.31 11.67
N PRO A 106 34.57 6.87 11.36
CA PRO A 106 34.82 8.29 11.55
C PRO A 106 34.04 9.17 10.55
N VAL A 107 33.35 10.20 11.05
CA VAL A 107 32.71 11.21 10.20
C VAL A 107 33.76 11.90 9.32
N PRO A 108 33.64 11.86 7.98
CA PRO A 108 34.67 12.39 7.08
C PRO A 108 34.62 13.91 6.93
N ASP A 109 35.75 14.52 6.56
CA ASP A 109 35.81 15.96 6.30
C ASP A 109 35.23 16.31 4.92
N ARG A 110 34.03 16.90 4.93
CA ARG A 110 33.32 17.47 3.76
C ARG A 110 34.09 18.58 3.03
N ARG A 111 35.24 19.01 3.54
CA ARG A 111 36.14 20.01 2.90
C ARG A 111 37.46 19.42 2.43
N SER A 112 37.63 18.10 2.52
CA SER A 112 38.77 17.40 1.92
C SER A 112 38.78 17.55 0.40
N ASP A 113 39.96 17.48 -0.23
CA ASP A 113 40.13 17.58 -1.68
C ASP A 113 39.49 16.41 -2.47
N VAL A 114 38.95 15.41 -1.76
CA VAL A 114 38.27 14.22 -2.30
C VAL A 114 36.77 14.18 -1.96
N ALA A 115 36.25 15.18 -1.26
CA ALA A 115 34.84 15.25 -0.90
C ALA A 115 33.95 15.45 -2.14
N VAL A 116 32.96 14.56 -2.28
CA VAL A 116 31.96 14.60 -3.36
C VAL A 116 30.53 14.56 -2.77
N PRO A 117 29.51 15.15 -3.44
CA PRO A 117 28.12 14.90 -3.09
C PRO A 117 27.78 13.42 -3.33
N LEU A 118 27.13 12.75 -2.38
CA LEU A 118 26.88 11.31 -2.48
C LEU A 118 26.01 10.92 -3.70
N ALA A 119 25.10 11.79 -4.16
CA ALA A 119 24.33 11.55 -5.39
C ALA A 119 25.18 11.56 -6.67
N ALA A 120 26.44 12.03 -6.60
CA ALA A 120 27.43 11.98 -7.67
C ALA A 120 28.52 10.90 -7.42
N TRP A 121 28.56 10.28 -6.24
CA TRP A 121 29.46 9.15 -5.97
C TRP A 121 29.03 7.94 -6.79
N SER A 122 29.98 7.42 -7.56
CA SER A 122 29.83 6.35 -8.55
C SER A 122 31.14 5.57 -8.63
N GLU A 123 31.27 4.59 -9.53
CA GLU A 123 32.50 3.78 -9.64
C GLU A 123 33.76 4.67 -9.75
N PRO A 124 34.78 4.43 -8.92
CA PRO A 124 35.91 5.33 -8.79
C PRO A 124 36.83 5.27 -10.02
N ALA A 125 37.15 6.44 -10.57
CA ALA A 125 37.99 6.56 -11.76
C ALA A 125 39.16 7.54 -11.55
N GLY A 126 40.36 7.11 -11.92
CA GLY A 126 41.58 7.94 -11.89
C GLY A 126 42.46 7.74 -10.66
N GLU A 127 43.48 8.60 -10.51
CA GLU A 127 44.59 8.39 -9.57
C GLU A 127 44.20 8.51 -8.08
N ARG A 128 43.03 9.10 -7.77
CA ARG A 128 42.49 9.22 -6.40
C ARG A 128 41.29 8.30 -6.12
N ALA A 129 41.11 7.27 -6.94
CA ALA A 129 40.01 6.31 -6.84
C ALA A 129 39.73 5.85 -5.39
N GLY A 130 40.76 5.35 -4.69
CA GLY A 130 40.63 4.87 -3.30
C GLY A 130 40.26 5.97 -2.31
N GLU A 131 40.95 7.12 -2.34
CA GLU A 131 40.68 8.23 -1.40
C GLU A 131 39.24 8.79 -1.52
N VAL A 132 38.67 8.74 -2.73
CA VAL A 132 37.28 9.15 -3.00
C VAL A 132 36.28 8.08 -2.52
N ASP A 133 36.59 6.80 -2.67
CA ASP A 133 35.75 5.71 -2.16
C ASP A 133 35.78 5.63 -0.64
N ASP A 134 36.94 5.79 0.01
CA ASP A 134 37.07 5.90 1.48
C ASP A 134 36.17 7.02 2.04
N TYR A 135 36.18 8.19 1.39
CA TYR A 135 35.27 9.28 1.71
C TYR A 135 33.80 8.89 1.45
N GLY A 136 33.53 8.25 0.32
CA GLY A 136 32.20 7.84 -0.12
C GLY A 136 31.51 6.89 0.85
N TYR A 137 32.19 5.82 1.27
CA TYR A 137 31.69 4.87 2.28
C TYR A 137 31.42 5.57 3.62
N ALA A 138 32.40 6.29 4.17
CA ALA A 138 32.26 6.96 5.46
C ALA A 138 31.14 8.03 5.46
N ALA A 139 30.99 8.77 4.36
CA ALA A 139 29.93 9.76 4.20
C ALA A 139 28.56 9.11 4.00
N SER A 140 28.49 7.96 3.31
CA SER A 140 27.27 7.18 3.10
C SER A 140 26.73 6.64 4.42
N TYR A 141 27.58 5.99 5.22
CA TYR A 141 27.24 5.57 6.58
C TYR A 141 26.78 6.76 7.42
N THR A 142 27.55 7.86 7.46
CA THR A 142 27.18 9.03 8.27
C THR A 142 25.81 9.58 7.87
N ALA A 143 25.54 9.72 6.57
CA ALA A 143 24.28 10.25 6.07
C ALA A 143 23.09 9.32 6.35
N VAL A 144 23.26 8.00 6.24
CA VAL A 144 22.18 7.04 6.52
C VAL A 144 21.97 6.88 8.03
N ALA A 145 23.03 6.86 8.84
CA ALA A 145 22.93 6.84 10.30
C ALA A 145 22.20 8.10 10.83
N ASP A 146 22.51 9.29 10.32
CA ASP A 146 21.79 10.55 10.61
C ASP A 146 20.30 10.49 10.22
N LEU A 147 19.90 9.62 9.28
CA LEU A 147 18.53 9.48 8.78
C LEU A 147 17.71 8.38 9.45
N VAL A 148 18.32 7.24 9.79
CA VAL A 148 17.58 6.05 10.28
C VAL A 148 18.19 5.40 11.53
N GLY A 149 19.41 5.77 11.95
CA GLY A 149 20.11 5.11 13.07
C GLY A 149 19.40 5.25 14.41
N ASP A 150 18.84 6.42 14.70
CA ASP A 150 18.09 6.72 15.94
C ASP A 150 16.63 6.21 15.94
N LEU A 151 16.16 5.57 14.86
CA LEU A 151 14.82 4.97 14.81
C LEU A 151 14.71 3.72 15.69
N ASP A 152 13.55 3.51 16.31
CA ASP A 152 13.25 2.24 17.00
C ASP A 152 13.21 1.05 16.03
N ASP A 153 13.32 -0.17 16.57
CA ASP A 153 13.46 -1.39 15.77
C ASP A 153 12.27 -1.63 14.84
N GLU A 154 11.05 -1.27 15.25
CA GLU A 154 9.84 -1.44 14.44
C GLU A 154 9.86 -0.47 13.24
N THR A 155 10.05 0.82 13.51
CA THR A 155 10.11 1.87 12.47
C THR A 155 11.29 1.67 11.52
N PHE A 156 12.46 1.28 12.02
CA PHE A 156 13.63 0.98 11.19
C PHE A 156 13.34 -0.18 10.23
N THR A 157 12.80 -1.29 10.76
CA THR A 157 12.47 -2.48 9.97
C THR A 157 11.43 -2.16 8.90
N GLU A 158 10.40 -1.37 9.22
CA GLU A 158 9.41 -0.90 8.24
C GLU A 158 10.02 -0.06 7.12
N ILE A 159 11.02 0.79 7.41
CA ILE A 159 11.69 1.61 6.40
C ILE A 159 12.61 0.76 5.52
N VAL A 160 13.42 -0.14 6.08
CA VAL A 160 14.29 -1.03 5.29
C VAL A 160 13.46 -1.96 4.41
N ALA A 161 12.38 -2.53 4.95
CA ALA A 161 11.42 -3.32 4.20
C ALA A 161 10.78 -2.53 3.05
N ALA A 162 10.37 -1.28 3.31
CA ALA A 162 9.79 -0.39 2.29
C ALA A 162 10.80 0.02 1.20
N VAL A 163 12.07 0.21 1.55
CA VAL A 163 13.16 0.47 0.59
C VAL A 163 13.37 -0.73 -0.32
N TYR A 164 13.45 -1.94 0.24
CA TYR A 164 13.62 -3.19 -0.51
C TYR A 164 12.44 -3.48 -1.44
N ALA A 165 11.21 -3.36 -0.94
CA ALA A 165 9.98 -3.56 -1.72
C ALA A 165 9.69 -2.43 -2.72
N GLY A 166 10.44 -1.31 -2.68
CA GLY A 166 10.24 -0.16 -3.56
C GLY A 166 8.93 0.60 -3.30
N GLU A 167 8.45 0.65 -2.06
CA GLU A 167 7.19 1.28 -1.67
C GLU A 167 7.20 2.81 -1.85
N SER A 168 6.03 3.42 -1.94
CA SER A 168 5.90 4.88 -1.88
C SER A 168 5.51 5.33 -0.47
N ALA A 169 6.10 6.42 0.01
CA ALA A 169 5.68 7.07 1.24
C ALA A 169 4.27 7.69 1.16
N TYR A 170 3.72 7.78 -0.05
CA TYR A 170 2.36 8.24 -0.33
C TYR A 170 1.40 7.08 -0.62
N GLU A 171 1.73 5.84 -0.24
CA GLU A 171 0.82 4.69 -0.30
C GLU A 171 0.76 3.98 1.07
N ALA A 172 -0.25 3.13 1.26
CA ALA A 172 -0.36 2.28 2.45
C ALA A 172 0.86 1.35 2.58
N ALA A 173 1.27 1.07 3.82
CA ALA A 173 2.37 0.15 4.10
C ALA A 173 2.11 -1.25 3.55
N GLY A 174 3.13 -1.87 2.97
CA GLY A 174 3.02 -3.13 2.23
C GLY A 174 2.52 -2.99 0.78
N SER A 175 2.33 -1.76 0.26
CA SER A 175 1.79 -1.53 -1.09
C SER A 175 2.83 -0.99 -2.08
N ALA A 176 3.15 -1.84 -3.06
CA ALA A 176 3.97 -1.47 -4.22
C ALA A 176 3.23 -1.61 -5.56
N GLU A 177 1.96 -2.05 -5.59
CA GLU A 177 1.27 -2.50 -6.82
C GLU A 177 1.11 -1.42 -7.89
N ARG A 178 0.84 -0.17 -7.51
CA ARG A 178 0.53 0.94 -8.46
C ARG A 178 1.59 2.04 -8.54
N ASN A 179 2.28 2.33 -7.44
CA ASN A 179 3.29 3.39 -7.33
C ASN A 179 4.67 2.85 -6.86
N GLY A 180 4.86 1.52 -6.89
CA GLY A 180 6.14 0.90 -6.56
C GLY A 180 7.22 1.09 -7.64
N GLY A 181 8.47 0.84 -7.26
CA GLY A 181 9.61 0.82 -8.17
C GLY A 181 10.94 0.93 -7.42
N ARG A 182 12.05 0.63 -8.12
CA ARG A 182 13.43 0.70 -7.59
C ARG A 182 13.64 1.97 -6.77
N THR A 183 14.12 1.83 -5.54
CA THR A 183 14.24 2.96 -4.62
C THR A 183 15.39 3.86 -5.00
N ASP A 184 15.08 5.12 -5.28
CA ASP A 184 16.08 6.17 -5.47
C ASP A 184 16.11 7.11 -4.26
N TRP A 185 17.11 7.99 -4.23
CA TRP A 185 17.32 8.96 -3.15
C TRP A 185 16.09 9.83 -2.85
N ARG A 186 15.23 10.07 -3.85
CA ARG A 186 14.00 10.87 -3.73
C ARG A 186 12.92 10.10 -2.99
N ARG A 187 12.66 8.85 -3.41
CA ARG A 187 11.75 7.92 -2.73
C ARG A 187 12.21 7.64 -1.30
N PHE A 188 13.52 7.47 -1.07
CA PHE A 188 14.07 7.29 0.27
C PHE A 188 13.86 8.52 1.17
N LEU A 189 14.13 9.73 0.67
CA LEU A 189 13.84 10.98 1.40
C LEU A 189 12.35 11.10 1.77
N ASP A 190 11.45 10.72 0.87
CA ASP A 190 10.02 10.69 1.16
C ASP A 190 9.66 9.64 2.22
N LEU A 191 10.24 8.43 2.17
CA LEU A 191 10.02 7.39 3.18
C LEU A 191 10.47 7.86 4.59
N VAL A 192 11.68 8.40 4.73
CA VAL A 192 12.19 8.82 6.05
C VAL A 192 11.46 10.05 6.61
N GLU A 193 11.12 11.05 5.79
CA GLU A 193 10.43 12.26 6.31
C GLU A 193 8.91 12.03 6.50
N VAL A 194 8.25 11.32 5.59
CA VAL A 194 6.78 11.19 5.60
C VAL A 194 6.32 9.97 6.41
N ARG A 195 6.99 8.82 6.31
CA ARG A 195 6.63 7.61 7.09
C ARG A 195 7.33 7.54 8.45
N ALA A 196 8.64 7.73 8.51
CA ALA A 196 9.38 7.69 9.80
C ALA A 196 9.40 9.03 10.57
N GLY A 197 8.91 10.12 9.99
CA GLY A 197 8.79 11.42 10.67
C GLY A 197 10.10 12.16 10.90
N VAL A 198 11.17 11.82 10.18
CA VAL A 198 12.51 12.39 10.31
C VAL A 198 12.54 13.79 9.67
N ALA A 199 12.06 14.79 10.43
CA ALA A 199 11.81 16.14 9.93
C ALA A 199 13.05 16.88 9.40
N ASP A 200 14.24 16.58 9.94
CA ASP A 200 15.51 17.19 9.53
C ASP A 200 16.17 16.48 8.34
N ALA A 201 15.56 15.41 7.79
CA ALA A 201 16.10 14.65 6.65
C ALA A 201 16.50 15.53 5.44
N PRO A 202 15.73 16.56 5.01
CA PRO A 202 16.15 17.45 3.94
C PRO A 202 17.49 18.16 4.20
N GLU A 203 17.88 18.40 5.46
CA GLU A 203 19.16 19.03 5.80
C GLU A 203 20.33 18.04 5.77
N VAL A 204 20.11 16.78 6.15
CA VAL A 204 21.10 15.70 5.93
C VAL A 204 21.38 15.55 4.43
N PHE A 205 20.33 15.61 3.60
CA PHE A 205 20.46 15.58 2.14
C PHE A 205 21.24 16.78 1.57
N ARG A 206 21.02 18.01 2.06
CA ARG A 206 21.86 19.18 1.69
C ARG A 206 23.30 19.07 2.19
N THR A 207 23.51 18.36 3.30
CA THR A 207 24.81 18.24 3.97
C THR A 207 25.71 17.24 3.25
N TRP A 208 25.16 16.10 2.81
CA TRP A 208 25.92 14.96 2.30
C TRP A 208 25.58 14.56 0.87
N VAL A 209 24.29 14.59 0.50
CA VAL A 209 23.80 13.90 -0.71
C VAL A 209 23.81 14.78 -1.95
N LEU A 210 23.31 16.00 -1.83
CA LEU A 210 22.95 16.85 -2.96
C LEU A 210 24.04 17.89 -3.29
N ASP A 211 24.11 18.25 -4.57
CA ASP A 211 24.81 19.45 -5.02
C ASP A 211 23.88 20.69 -4.93
N GLU A 212 24.36 21.83 -5.44
CA GLU A 212 23.60 23.09 -5.48
C GLU A 212 22.30 22.95 -6.31
N ALA A 213 22.33 22.15 -7.39
CA ALA A 213 21.17 21.94 -8.25
C ALA A 213 20.11 21.05 -7.60
N GLY A 214 20.52 19.94 -6.97
CA GLY A 214 19.64 19.05 -6.20
C GLY A 214 19.00 19.77 -5.02
N SER A 215 19.73 20.67 -4.36
CA SER A 215 19.22 21.45 -3.22
C SER A 215 18.00 22.31 -3.59
N GLY A 216 17.95 22.86 -4.82
CA GLY A 216 16.80 23.64 -5.32
C GLY A 216 15.53 22.81 -5.59
N ALA A 217 15.62 21.48 -5.67
CA ALA A 217 14.46 20.61 -5.77
C ALA A 217 13.75 20.44 -4.42
N LEU A 218 14.46 20.59 -3.29
CA LEU A 218 13.91 20.44 -1.94
C LEU A 218 12.93 21.56 -1.57
N GLU A 219 13.08 22.76 -2.12
CA GLU A 219 12.15 23.89 -1.88
C GLU A 219 10.79 23.61 -2.53
N GLN A 220 10.79 23.21 -3.80
CA GLN A 220 9.58 22.80 -4.53
C GLN A 220 8.91 21.59 -3.87
N ARG A 221 9.71 20.64 -3.36
CA ARG A 221 9.21 19.52 -2.57
C ARG A 221 8.50 19.97 -1.30
N ALA A 222 9.09 20.88 -0.53
CA ALA A 222 8.51 21.34 0.73
C ALA A 222 7.15 22.04 0.51
N GLU A 223 7.02 22.83 -0.56
CA GLU A 223 5.74 23.45 -0.95
C GLU A 223 4.69 22.39 -1.34
N ALA A 224 5.05 21.44 -2.21
CA ALA A 224 4.14 20.39 -2.67
C ALA A 224 3.73 19.44 -1.52
N LEU A 225 4.65 19.10 -0.62
CA LEU A 225 4.39 18.25 0.54
C LEU A 225 3.51 18.95 1.58
N ALA A 226 3.63 20.26 1.74
CA ALA A 226 2.71 21.04 2.58
C ALA A 226 1.28 21.05 1.99
N ALA A 227 1.15 21.19 0.66
CA ALA A 227 -0.15 21.09 -0.03
C ALA A 227 -0.75 19.67 0.07
N TYR A 228 0.07 18.63 -0.08
CA TYR A 228 -0.33 17.24 0.09
C TYR A 228 -0.84 16.96 1.51
N ARG A 229 -0.06 17.31 2.55
CA ARG A 229 -0.43 17.09 3.96
C ARG A 229 -1.74 17.81 4.34
N ALA A 230 -2.02 18.98 3.75
CA ALA A 230 -3.26 19.72 3.96
C ALA A 230 -4.50 19.07 3.28
N LEU A 231 -4.31 18.31 2.20
CA LEU A 231 -5.37 17.50 1.59
C LEU A 231 -5.61 16.21 2.36
N ASP A 232 -4.54 15.52 2.75
CA ASP A 232 -4.59 14.28 3.53
C ASP A 232 -5.31 14.50 4.88
N GLU A 233 -5.05 15.61 5.58
CA GLU A 233 -5.82 16.02 6.78
C GLU A 233 -7.30 16.28 6.46
N ALA A 234 -7.62 16.82 5.28
CA ALA A 234 -9.00 17.08 4.85
C ALA A 234 -9.74 15.80 4.42
N ASP A 235 -9.03 14.75 3.97
CA ASP A 235 -9.58 13.46 3.56
C ASP A 235 -9.96 12.54 4.73
N ALA A 236 -9.52 12.89 5.95
CA ALA A 236 -9.85 12.23 7.21
C ALA A 236 -9.43 10.75 7.29
N ALA A 237 -10.35 9.80 7.05
CA ALA A 237 -10.02 8.36 7.04
C ALA A 237 -9.85 7.81 5.60
N TRP A 238 -10.01 8.64 4.59
CA TRP A 238 -9.75 8.28 3.20
C TRP A 238 -8.33 8.67 2.81
N SER A 239 -7.85 8.07 1.72
CA SER A 239 -6.53 8.37 1.17
C SER A 239 -6.69 9.43 0.10
N THR A 240 -5.75 10.38 0.06
CA THR A 240 -5.65 11.38 -1.01
C THR A 240 -5.72 10.71 -2.40
N PRO A 241 -6.38 11.27 -3.43
CA PRO A 241 -6.57 10.60 -4.72
C PRO A 241 -5.28 10.15 -5.43
N PHE A 242 -5.34 8.98 -6.07
CA PHE A 242 -4.17 8.26 -6.64
C PHE A 242 -3.29 9.12 -7.55
N GLY A 243 -3.88 9.96 -8.40
CA GLY A 243 -3.10 10.79 -9.33
C GLY A 243 -2.19 11.79 -8.62
N LEU A 244 -2.64 12.34 -7.48
CA LEU A 244 -1.82 13.20 -6.63
C LEU A 244 -0.75 12.39 -5.88
N ARG A 245 -1.09 11.23 -5.30
CA ARG A 245 -0.10 10.33 -4.67
C ARG A 245 1.00 9.91 -5.66
N SER A 246 0.62 9.62 -6.90
CA SER A 246 1.53 9.29 -7.99
C SER A 246 2.34 10.49 -8.50
N ALA A 247 1.78 11.70 -8.48
CA ALA A 247 2.52 12.92 -8.81
C ALA A 247 3.61 13.21 -7.76
N MET A 248 3.27 13.09 -6.47
CA MET A 248 4.20 13.23 -5.35
C MET A 248 5.32 12.17 -5.40
N THR A 249 4.96 10.89 -5.51
CA THR A 249 5.92 9.76 -5.60
C THR A 249 7.01 9.98 -6.67
N HIS A 250 6.66 10.61 -7.79
CA HIS A 250 7.57 10.84 -8.92
C HIS A 250 8.13 12.27 -9.00
N TRP A 251 7.95 13.07 -7.94
CA TRP A 251 8.41 14.47 -7.83
C TRP A 251 7.91 15.37 -8.98
N ARG A 252 6.69 15.09 -9.48
CA ARG A 252 6.03 15.85 -10.55
C ARG A 252 5.24 17.03 -9.97
N TYR A 253 5.90 17.92 -9.24
CA TYR A 253 5.26 18.98 -8.46
C TYR A 253 4.28 19.89 -9.23
N PRO A 254 4.51 20.27 -10.51
CA PRO A 254 3.50 20.99 -11.28
C PRO A 254 2.20 20.19 -11.46
N ALA A 255 2.31 18.87 -11.73
CA ALA A 255 1.14 18.00 -11.86
C ALA A 255 0.45 17.74 -10.50
N ALA A 256 1.21 17.74 -9.39
CA ALA A 256 0.65 17.70 -8.05
C ALA A 256 -0.15 18.98 -7.75
N ALA A 257 0.38 20.15 -8.10
CA ALA A 257 -0.32 21.44 -7.95
C ALA A 257 -1.58 21.53 -8.84
N ASP A 258 -1.51 21.04 -10.08
CA ASP A 258 -2.68 20.94 -10.97
C ASP A 258 -3.76 19.99 -10.39
N ALA A 259 -3.36 18.85 -9.80
CA ALA A 259 -4.28 17.93 -9.12
C ALA A 259 -4.92 18.56 -7.88
N VAL A 260 -4.14 19.22 -7.01
CA VAL A 260 -4.63 19.99 -5.85
C VAL A 260 -5.69 21.02 -6.29
N ALA A 261 -5.43 21.75 -7.38
CA ALA A 261 -6.34 22.75 -7.91
C ALA A 261 -7.61 22.15 -8.53
N ALA A 262 -7.49 21.01 -9.23
CA ALA A 262 -8.61 20.31 -9.86
C ALA A 262 -9.55 19.62 -8.85
N LEU A 263 -9.01 19.12 -7.73
CA LEU A 263 -9.81 18.50 -6.66
C LEU A 263 -10.76 19.49 -5.96
N GLY A 264 -10.39 20.77 -5.88
CA GLY A 264 -11.29 21.84 -5.44
C GLY A 264 -11.88 21.61 -4.04
N THR A 265 -13.18 21.29 -3.96
CA THR A 265 -13.89 20.99 -2.70
C THR A 265 -13.98 19.50 -2.36
N ALA A 266 -13.60 18.61 -3.28
CA ALA A 266 -13.80 17.17 -3.14
C ALA A 266 -13.28 16.56 -1.81
N PRO A 267 -12.13 16.96 -1.24
CA PRO A 267 -11.70 16.50 0.10
C PRO A 267 -12.69 16.87 1.21
N ALA A 268 -13.18 18.11 1.20
CA ALA A 268 -14.15 18.59 2.20
C ALA A 268 -15.52 17.90 2.03
N ASP A 269 -15.91 17.59 0.79
CA ASP A 269 -17.13 16.86 0.46
C ASP A 269 -17.01 15.36 0.82
N ALA A 270 -15.82 14.76 0.67
CA ALA A 270 -15.50 13.40 1.14
C ALA A 270 -15.56 13.31 2.67
N ALA A 271 -14.99 14.27 3.40
CA ALA A 271 -15.15 14.35 4.86
C ALA A 271 -16.59 14.66 5.30
N ALA A 272 -17.38 15.37 4.49
CA ALA A 272 -18.81 15.56 4.73
C ALA A 272 -19.58 14.25 4.58
N LEU A 273 -19.26 13.44 3.57
CA LEU A 273 -19.83 12.11 3.36
C LEU A 273 -19.49 11.14 4.49
N GLN A 274 -18.22 11.03 4.86
CA GLN A 274 -17.78 10.20 6.01
C GLN A 274 -18.53 10.57 7.30
N ARG A 275 -18.67 11.87 7.57
CA ARG A 275 -19.43 12.37 8.73
C ARG A 275 -20.92 12.03 8.66
N ALA A 276 -21.56 12.24 7.51
CA ALA A 276 -22.97 11.94 7.33
C ALA A 276 -23.28 10.43 7.49
N VAL A 277 -22.40 9.57 6.97
CA VAL A 277 -22.48 8.11 7.15
C VAL A 277 -22.36 7.73 8.62
N ALA A 278 -21.38 8.30 9.33
CA ALA A 278 -21.14 8.04 10.75
C ALA A 278 -22.29 8.54 11.64
N GLU A 279 -22.82 9.75 11.41
CA GLU A 279 -23.95 10.32 12.14
C GLU A 279 -25.25 9.51 11.94
N ALA A 280 -25.45 8.98 10.73
CA ALA A 280 -26.57 8.10 10.40
C ALA A 280 -26.41 6.65 10.90
N GLY A 281 -25.22 6.25 11.36
CA GLY A 281 -24.90 4.87 11.72
C GLY A 281 -24.99 3.90 10.54
N LEU A 282 -24.67 4.37 9.33
CA LEU A 282 -24.74 3.60 8.09
C LEU A 282 -23.38 3.00 7.72
N THR A 283 -23.39 2.03 6.80
CA THR A 283 -22.17 1.56 6.14
C THR A 283 -21.80 2.52 5.01
N GLU A 284 -20.51 2.83 4.90
CA GLU A 284 -19.97 3.68 3.85
C GLU A 284 -20.19 3.09 2.43
N PRO A 285 -20.56 3.91 1.44
CA PRO A 285 -20.69 3.47 0.04
C PRO A 285 -19.30 3.18 -0.57
N ALA A 286 -18.90 1.90 -0.59
CA ALA A 286 -17.54 1.50 -0.93
C ALA A 286 -17.07 1.99 -2.31
N SER A 287 -17.94 1.99 -3.33
CA SER A 287 -17.60 2.47 -4.68
C SER A 287 -17.38 3.98 -4.76
N VAL A 288 -17.94 4.77 -3.83
CA VAL A 288 -17.73 6.22 -3.80
C VAL A 288 -16.37 6.53 -3.16
N ARG A 289 -16.00 5.78 -2.12
CA ARG A 289 -14.63 5.82 -1.59
C ARG A 289 -13.61 5.38 -2.62
N GLU A 290 -13.86 4.28 -3.34
CA GLU A 290 -12.98 3.78 -4.41
C GLU A 290 -12.85 4.82 -5.54
N ALA A 291 -13.96 5.38 -6.03
CA ALA A 291 -13.94 6.44 -7.04
C ALA A 291 -13.14 7.69 -6.59
N TYR A 292 -13.14 8.01 -5.29
CA TYR A 292 -12.30 9.08 -4.74
C TYR A 292 -10.83 8.68 -4.67
N GLN A 293 -10.51 7.59 -3.99
CA GLN A 293 -9.15 7.15 -3.70
C GLN A 293 -8.37 6.77 -4.96
N GLU A 294 -9.05 6.29 -6.00
CA GLU A 294 -8.43 5.83 -7.26
C GLU A 294 -8.40 6.88 -8.38
N ALA A 295 -9.05 8.04 -8.20
CA ALA A 295 -9.04 9.11 -9.21
C ALA A 295 -7.61 9.56 -9.54
N ALA A 296 -7.30 9.57 -10.83
CA ALA A 296 -5.95 9.68 -11.37
C ALA A 296 -5.73 10.95 -12.22
N ASP A 297 -6.79 11.54 -12.78
CA ASP A 297 -6.71 12.66 -13.70
C ASP A 297 -7.84 13.70 -13.52
N ALA A 298 -7.76 14.78 -14.32
CA ALA A 298 -8.65 15.93 -14.22
C ALA A 298 -10.11 15.64 -14.60
N ASP A 299 -10.39 14.66 -15.47
CA ASP A 299 -11.77 14.30 -15.82
C ASP A 299 -12.40 13.49 -14.67
N GLU A 300 -11.62 12.61 -14.04
CA GLU A 300 -12.04 11.89 -12.84
C GLU A 300 -12.23 12.83 -11.63
N TYR A 301 -11.31 13.78 -11.40
CA TYR A 301 -11.46 14.81 -10.36
C TYR A 301 -12.71 15.68 -10.59
N ALA A 302 -13.01 16.05 -11.84
CA ALA A 302 -14.23 16.80 -12.17
C ALA A 302 -15.51 15.99 -11.86
N ALA A 303 -15.49 14.66 -12.04
CA ALA A 303 -16.63 13.80 -11.69
C ALA A 303 -16.91 13.74 -10.17
N LEU A 304 -15.88 13.89 -9.33
CA LEU A 304 -16.03 13.91 -7.86
C LEU A 304 -16.88 15.09 -7.36
N VAL A 305 -16.84 16.23 -8.07
CA VAL A 305 -17.58 17.45 -7.73
C VAL A 305 -19.10 17.23 -7.72
N ASP A 306 -19.61 16.40 -8.63
CA ASP A 306 -21.03 16.01 -8.64
C ASP A 306 -21.29 14.76 -7.78
N LEU A 307 -20.36 13.80 -7.75
CA LEU A 307 -20.54 12.51 -7.06
C LEU A 307 -20.64 12.64 -5.53
N LEU A 308 -19.75 13.41 -4.90
CA LEU A 308 -19.64 13.45 -3.44
C LEU A 308 -20.83 14.18 -2.79
N PRO A 309 -21.27 15.37 -3.24
CA PRO A 309 -22.48 16.01 -2.71
C PRO A 309 -23.73 15.15 -2.95
N ARG A 310 -23.83 14.49 -4.11
CA ARG A 310 -24.92 13.53 -4.41
C ARG A 310 -24.93 12.36 -3.43
N ALA A 311 -23.77 11.82 -3.07
CA ALA A 311 -23.68 10.75 -2.08
C ALA A 311 -24.12 11.23 -0.68
N VAL A 312 -23.78 12.46 -0.28
CA VAL A 312 -24.26 13.07 0.99
C VAL A 312 -25.79 13.18 1.01
N ASP A 313 -26.41 13.66 -0.06
CA ASP A 313 -27.87 13.78 -0.16
C ASP A 313 -28.56 12.40 -0.05
N VAL A 314 -28.03 11.38 -0.73
CA VAL A 314 -28.58 10.01 -0.67
C VAL A 314 -28.40 9.39 0.72
N VAL A 315 -27.27 9.62 1.40
CA VAL A 315 -27.08 9.23 2.81
C VAL A 315 -28.17 9.85 3.70
N GLY A 316 -28.47 11.15 3.53
CA GLY A 316 -29.54 11.82 4.27
C GLY A 316 -30.95 11.28 3.97
N ALA A 317 -31.21 10.86 2.73
CA ALA A 317 -32.45 10.19 2.35
C ALA A 317 -32.58 8.80 2.99
N VAL A 318 -31.51 7.99 2.97
CA VAL A 318 -31.46 6.64 3.55
C VAL A 318 -31.56 6.68 5.09
N ASP A 319 -30.94 7.66 5.75
CA ASP A 319 -31.14 7.93 7.17
C ASP A 319 -32.59 8.30 7.48
N THR A 320 -33.18 9.22 6.71
CA THR A 320 -34.57 9.65 6.89
C THR A 320 -35.55 8.48 6.73
N ALA A 321 -35.36 7.64 5.71
CA ALA A 321 -36.12 6.40 5.54
C ALA A 321 -35.91 5.42 6.72
N SER A 322 -34.67 5.31 7.21
CA SER A 322 -34.31 4.45 8.35
C SER A 322 -35.00 4.86 9.63
N ARG A 323 -34.93 6.15 10.00
CA ARG A 323 -35.62 6.71 11.17
C ARG A 323 -37.13 6.67 11.04
N THR A 324 -37.64 6.81 9.81
CA THR A 324 -39.08 6.73 9.51
C THR A 324 -39.63 5.31 9.75
N ALA A 325 -38.89 4.27 9.34
CA ALA A 325 -39.24 2.87 9.58
C ALA A 325 -39.13 2.48 11.06
N ALA A 326 -38.10 2.96 11.76
CA ALA A 326 -37.84 2.63 13.17
C ALA A 326 -38.69 3.42 14.18
N ALA A 327 -39.55 4.35 13.75
CA ALA A 327 -40.37 5.17 14.64
C ALA A 327 -41.51 4.37 15.29
N GLU A 328 -41.71 4.50 16.60
CA GLU A 328 -42.88 3.92 17.29
C GLU A 328 -44.19 4.55 16.77
N ARG A 329 -45.20 3.71 16.46
CA ARG A 329 -46.50 4.16 15.93
C ARG A 329 -47.69 3.47 16.59
N ASP A 330 -48.89 3.90 16.23
CA ASP A 330 -50.10 3.23 16.68
C ASP A 330 -50.31 1.87 15.96
N PRO A 331 -51.00 0.90 16.57
CA PRO A 331 -51.14 -0.45 15.99
C PRO A 331 -51.86 -0.53 14.64
N VAL A 332 -52.59 0.52 14.22
CA VAL A 332 -53.19 0.58 12.87
C VAL A 332 -52.11 0.95 11.86
N SER A 333 -51.25 1.90 12.19
CA SER A 333 -50.09 2.27 11.37
C SER A 333 -49.10 1.11 11.26
N GLU A 334 -48.71 0.45 12.36
CA GLU A 334 -47.80 -0.72 12.34
C GLU A 334 -48.29 -1.83 11.39
N LEU A 335 -49.59 -2.16 11.44
CA LEU A 335 -50.19 -3.14 10.53
C LEU A 335 -50.11 -2.70 9.06
N GLY A 336 -50.22 -1.39 8.80
CA GLY A 336 -50.03 -0.82 7.48
C GLY A 336 -48.59 -0.90 6.99
N GLU A 337 -47.62 -0.66 7.87
CA GLU A 337 -46.18 -0.70 7.54
C GLU A 337 -45.72 -2.11 7.23
N LEU A 338 -46.19 -3.10 8.00
CA LEU A 338 -46.00 -4.52 7.73
C LEU A 338 -46.57 -4.93 6.35
N VAL A 339 -47.77 -4.43 6.02
CA VAL A 339 -48.45 -4.74 4.74
C VAL A 339 -47.78 -4.05 3.56
N LEU A 340 -47.18 -2.89 3.76
CA LEU A 340 -46.44 -2.14 2.73
C LEU A 340 -44.94 -2.48 2.68
N ALA A 341 -44.45 -3.30 3.62
CA ALA A 341 -43.04 -3.68 3.76
C ALA A 341 -42.10 -2.45 3.86
N VAL A 342 -42.40 -1.53 4.79
CA VAL A 342 -41.60 -0.32 5.03
C VAL A 342 -40.18 -0.67 5.50
N ASP A 343 -40.04 -1.53 6.52
CA ASP A 343 -38.75 -1.97 7.04
C ASP A 343 -37.86 -2.63 5.98
N ALA A 344 -38.45 -3.49 5.15
CA ALA A 344 -37.74 -4.14 4.04
C ALA A 344 -37.22 -3.09 3.05
N SER A 345 -38.04 -2.10 2.69
CA SER A 345 -37.66 -1.03 1.77
C SER A 345 -36.54 -0.14 2.33
N ALA A 346 -36.58 0.15 3.64
CA ALA A 346 -35.51 0.89 4.32
C ALA A 346 -34.23 0.04 4.44
N SER A 347 -34.36 -1.28 4.64
CA SER A 347 -33.23 -2.20 4.63
C SER A 347 -32.58 -2.34 3.25
N ASP A 348 -33.39 -2.43 2.19
CA ASP A 348 -32.93 -2.45 0.80
C ASP A 348 -32.16 -1.16 0.48
N ALA A 349 -32.66 0.00 0.93
CA ALA A 349 -32.00 1.29 0.73
C ALA A 349 -30.58 1.33 1.35
N ARG A 350 -30.40 0.80 2.57
CA ARG A 350 -29.07 0.69 3.20
C ARG A 350 -28.14 -0.25 2.45
N ALA A 351 -28.65 -1.40 1.99
CA ALA A 351 -27.86 -2.38 1.26
C ALA A 351 -27.41 -1.84 -0.11
N LEU A 352 -28.28 -1.12 -0.81
CA LEU A 352 -27.99 -0.47 -2.08
C LEU A 352 -26.97 0.68 -1.90
N LEU A 353 -27.10 1.48 -0.84
CA LEU A 353 -26.14 2.53 -0.50
C LEU A 353 -24.75 1.94 -0.21
N ALA A 354 -24.65 0.93 0.66
CA ALA A 354 -23.39 0.27 0.99
C ALA A 354 -22.72 -0.35 -0.25
N GLY A 355 -23.53 -0.86 -1.20
CA GLY A 355 -23.09 -1.35 -2.50
C GLY A 355 -22.84 -0.27 -3.57
N GLY A 356 -22.89 1.02 -3.22
CA GLY A 356 -22.59 2.13 -4.13
C GLY A 356 -23.71 2.56 -5.09
N GLY A 357 -24.86 1.90 -5.05
CA GLY A 357 -25.99 2.16 -5.95
C GLY A 357 -26.81 3.37 -5.54
N LEU A 358 -26.24 4.58 -5.62
CA LEU A 358 -26.81 5.83 -5.10
C LEU A 358 -28.27 6.07 -5.55
N ASP A 359 -28.55 6.04 -6.85
CA ASP A 359 -29.90 6.28 -7.38
C ASP A 359 -30.90 5.20 -6.93
N ALA A 360 -30.48 3.93 -6.91
CA ALA A 360 -31.31 2.81 -6.47
C ALA A 360 -31.60 2.86 -4.95
N ALA A 361 -30.63 3.36 -4.16
CA ALA A 361 -30.77 3.59 -2.73
C ALA A 361 -31.73 4.75 -2.43
N GLU A 362 -31.66 5.85 -3.18
CA GLU A 362 -32.62 6.94 -3.11
C GLU A 362 -34.04 6.47 -3.48
N ASP A 363 -34.21 5.79 -4.62
CA ASP A 363 -35.48 5.18 -5.04
C ASP A 363 -36.06 4.26 -3.95
N ALA A 364 -35.22 3.51 -3.23
CA ALA A 364 -35.64 2.67 -2.11
C ALA A 364 -36.04 3.47 -0.87
N ALA A 365 -35.28 4.52 -0.53
CA ALA A 365 -35.54 5.42 0.58
C ALA A 365 -36.84 6.25 0.37
N GLU A 366 -37.07 6.77 -0.83
CA GLU A 366 -38.31 7.43 -1.21
C GLU A 366 -39.51 6.47 -1.12
N ARG A 367 -39.37 5.25 -1.65
CA ARG A 367 -40.42 4.21 -1.55
C ARG A 367 -40.74 3.87 -0.10
N ALA A 368 -39.74 3.73 0.77
CA ALA A 368 -39.94 3.47 2.19
C ALA A 368 -40.71 4.62 2.87
N THR A 369 -40.26 5.86 2.66
CA THR A 369 -40.84 7.08 3.27
C THR A 369 -42.27 7.33 2.78
N SER A 370 -42.51 7.18 1.46
CA SER A 370 -43.83 7.32 0.84
C SER A 370 -44.84 6.27 1.35
N ARG A 371 -44.41 5.01 1.46
CA ARG A 371 -45.22 3.92 2.03
C ARG A 371 -45.56 4.17 3.50
N ALA A 372 -44.59 4.61 4.30
CA ALA A 372 -44.80 4.95 5.70
C ALA A 372 -45.85 6.07 5.85
N GLY A 373 -45.84 7.07 4.97
CA GLY A 373 -46.83 8.16 4.95
C GLY A 373 -48.29 7.73 4.67
N VAL A 374 -48.52 6.58 4.04
CA VAL A 374 -49.87 6.03 3.77
C VAL A 374 -50.23 4.81 4.63
N ALA A 375 -49.33 4.36 5.51
CA ALA A 375 -49.49 3.15 6.29
C ALA A 375 -50.77 3.11 7.15
N THR A 376 -51.09 4.20 7.86
CA THR A 376 -52.31 4.29 8.69
C THR A 376 -53.59 4.00 7.88
N TRP A 377 -53.65 4.43 6.62
CA TRP A 377 -54.78 4.16 5.73
C TRP A 377 -54.80 2.71 5.23
N ALA A 378 -53.63 2.13 4.93
CA ALA A 378 -53.51 0.73 4.55
C ALA A 378 -53.95 -0.20 5.69
N GLY A 379 -53.45 0.03 6.91
CA GLY A 379 -53.84 -0.75 8.09
C GLY A 379 -55.31 -0.58 8.47
N ALA A 380 -55.86 0.64 8.37
CA ALA A 380 -57.30 0.87 8.57
C ALA A 380 -58.16 0.11 7.54
N GLY A 381 -57.71 0.04 6.28
CA GLY A 381 -58.34 -0.76 5.23
C GLY A 381 -58.32 -2.26 5.53
N VAL A 382 -57.19 -2.79 6.01
CA VAL A 382 -57.06 -4.21 6.41
C VAL A 382 -57.92 -4.54 7.62
N LEU A 383 -57.97 -3.68 8.65
CA LEU A 383 -58.86 -3.85 9.79
C LEU A 383 -60.34 -3.83 9.38
N LEU A 384 -60.74 -2.90 8.51
CA LEU A 384 -62.11 -2.83 8.00
C LEU A 384 -62.47 -4.08 7.18
N LEU A 385 -61.56 -4.59 6.33
CA LEU A 385 -61.75 -5.84 5.61
C LEU A 385 -61.91 -7.03 6.57
N ALA A 386 -61.08 -7.13 7.61
CA ALA A 386 -61.20 -8.18 8.62
C ALA A 386 -62.54 -8.12 9.37
N VAL A 387 -62.99 -6.91 9.76
CA VAL A 387 -64.31 -6.70 10.39
C VAL A 387 -65.46 -7.12 9.47
N VAL A 388 -65.40 -6.78 8.17
CA VAL A 388 -66.39 -7.19 7.16
C VAL A 388 -66.41 -8.72 6.99
N LEU A 389 -65.24 -9.37 6.92
CA LEU A 389 -65.14 -10.82 6.79
C LEU A 389 -65.70 -11.56 8.02
N VAL A 390 -65.34 -11.12 9.23
CA VAL A 390 -65.88 -11.68 10.49
C VAL A 390 -67.39 -11.45 10.59
N GLY A 391 -67.87 -10.24 10.28
CA GLY A 391 -69.30 -9.93 10.25
C GLY A 391 -70.08 -10.79 9.24
N GLY A 392 -69.52 -10.97 8.03
CA GLY A 392 -70.07 -11.84 6.99
C GLY A 392 -70.13 -13.31 7.43
N ALA A 393 -69.07 -13.83 8.04
CA ALA A 393 -69.02 -15.19 8.58
C ALA A 393 -70.07 -15.41 9.69
N VAL A 394 -70.24 -14.46 10.61
CA VAL A 394 -71.27 -14.51 11.67
C VAL A 394 -72.68 -14.48 11.09
N LEU A 395 -72.93 -13.66 10.05
CA LEU A 395 -74.22 -13.61 9.35
C LEU A 395 -74.51 -14.91 8.59
N ALA A 396 -73.53 -15.47 7.89
CA ALA A 396 -73.63 -16.76 7.21
C ALA A 396 -73.91 -17.91 8.19
N ALA A 397 -73.16 -17.97 9.31
CA ALA A 397 -73.39 -18.94 10.38
C ALA A 397 -74.79 -18.83 10.99
N ARG A 398 -75.30 -17.60 11.22
CA ARG A 398 -76.69 -17.38 11.66
C ARG A 398 -77.71 -17.84 10.62
N ALA A 399 -77.47 -17.62 9.33
CA ALA A 399 -78.36 -18.07 8.25
C ALA A 399 -78.40 -19.60 8.15
N LEU A 400 -77.24 -20.26 8.23
CA LEU A 400 -77.10 -21.72 8.24
C LEU A 400 -77.72 -22.36 9.49
N GLY A 401 -77.52 -21.78 10.68
CA GLY A 401 -78.15 -22.21 11.92
C GLY A 401 -79.68 -22.11 11.87
N ARG A 402 -80.22 -21.00 11.34
CA ARG A 402 -81.67 -20.82 11.11
C ARG A 402 -82.25 -21.82 10.11
N ARG A 403 -81.47 -22.28 9.12
CA ARG A 403 -81.88 -23.35 8.20
C ARG A 403 -81.95 -24.71 8.91
N ARG A 404 -80.94 -25.08 9.71
CA ARG A 404 -80.96 -26.33 10.49
C ARG A 404 -82.11 -26.38 11.51
N ALA A 405 -82.42 -25.27 12.17
CA ALA A 405 -83.55 -25.18 13.11
C ALA A 405 -84.94 -25.41 12.47
N ARG A 406 -85.08 -25.33 11.14
CA ARG A 406 -86.35 -25.59 10.43
C ARG A 406 -86.52 -27.02 9.92
N VAL A 407 -85.52 -27.90 10.08
CA VAL A 407 -85.58 -29.29 9.60
C VAL A 407 -85.88 -30.29 10.72
N THR A 408 -85.77 -29.90 11.99
CA THR A 408 -85.98 -30.78 13.15
C THR A 408 -87.43 -30.84 13.64
N SER A 409 -88.40 -30.98 12.71
CA SER A 409 -89.83 -31.15 13.02
C SER A 409 -90.54 -32.13 12.07
N HIS A 410 -90.07 -33.38 11.99
CA HIS A 410 -90.96 -34.49 11.68
C HIS A 410 -90.51 -35.81 12.34
N ARG A 411 -91.31 -36.27 13.32
CA ARG A 411 -91.28 -37.66 13.79
C ARG A 411 -91.92 -38.55 12.72
N VAL A 412 -91.25 -39.65 12.40
CA VAL A 412 -91.87 -40.89 11.90
C VAL A 412 -91.27 -42.06 12.69
N THR A 413 -92.10 -43.03 13.06
CA THR A 413 -91.76 -44.18 13.92
C THR A 413 -92.84 -45.25 13.72
N PRO A 414 -92.58 -46.56 13.85
CA PRO A 414 -91.41 -47.34 13.45
C PRO A 414 -91.81 -48.51 12.50
N SER A 415 -90.85 -49.35 12.11
CA SER A 415 -91.12 -50.78 11.92
C SER A 415 -89.90 -51.65 12.25
N ARG A 416 -90.18 -52.92 12.58
CA ARG A 416 -89.38 -53.81 13.42
C ARG A 416 -88.99 -55.07 12.64
N VAL A 417 -87.69 -55.36 12.53
CA VAL A 417 -87.18 -56.71 12.22
C VAL A 417 -85.98 -57.02 13.15
N VAL A 418 -85.79 -58.30 13.42
CA VAL A 418 -84.96 -58.89 14.48
C VAL A 418 -83.71 -59.57 13.89
N GLY A 419 -82.60 -59.58 14.64
CA GLY A 419 -81.60 -60.67 14.56
C GLY A 419 -80.14 -60.26 14.72
N GLY A 420 -79.39 -60.99 15.56
CA GLY A 420 -77.92 -61.00 15.58
C GLY A 420 -77.28 -60.62 16.91
N SER A 421 -76.54 -61.56 17.53
CA SER A 421 -75.74 -61.38 18.75
C SER A 421 -74.22 -61.60 18.43
N PRO A 422 -73.26 -61.70 19.37
CA PRO A 422 -72.38 -60.56 19.67
C PRO A 422 -70.85 -60.79 19.37
N PRO A 423 -69.90 -60.67 20.32
CA PRO A 423 -68.77 -59.70 20.33
C PRO A 423 -67.41 -60.43 20.08
N PRO A 424 -66.18 -60.04 20.53
CA PRO A 424 -65.78 -58.92 21.42
C PRO A 424 -64.39 -58.23 21.22
N THR A 425 -64.15 -57.17 22.02
CA THR A 425 -62.85 -56.78 22.66
C THR A 425 -61.63 -56.41 21.76
N VAL A 426 -60.62 -55.64 22.19
CA VAL A 426 -60.24 -55.16 23.54
C VAL A 426 -59.52 -53.79 23.49
N GLU A 427 -59.34 -53.18 24.66
CA GLU A 427 -58.31 -52.23 25.16
C GLU A 427 -57.12 -51.82 24.26
N SER A 428 -56.38 -50.73 24.52
CA SER A 428 -56.55 -49.50 25.33
C SER A 428 -55.29 -48.62 25.13
N VAL A 429 -55.22 -47.43 25.77
CA VAL A 429 -53.98 -46.69 26.18
C VAL A 429 -52.89 -46.49 25.09
N GLY A 430 -52.47 -45.30 24.71
CA GLY A 430 -52.40 -44.04 25.47
C GLY A 430 -50.96 -43.51 25.44
N GLY A 431 -50.74 -42.24 25.79
CA GLY A 431 -49.42 -41.57 25.72
C GLY A 431 -49.07 -41.14 24.28
N SER A 432 -48.87 -39.86 23.96
CA SER A 432 -47.96 -38.84 24.52
C SER A 432 -46.63 -38.75 23.74
N ALA A 433 -46.34 -37.52 23.35
CA ALA A 433 -45.00 -36.93 23.32
C ALA A 433 -43.99 -37.37 22.23
N ASP A 434 -43.91 -36.50 21.22
CA ASP A 434 -42.74 -35.63 20.98
C ASP A 434 -41.60 -36.07 20.02
N ALA A 435 -40.92 -35.03 19.54
CA ALA A 435 -39.56 -34.94 18.99
C ALA A 435 -39.22 -35.45 17.57
N ARG A 436 -39.11 -34.44 16.68
CA ARG A 436 -37.91 -34.07 15.89
C ARG A 436 -37.50 -34.84 14.61
N ARG A 437 -36.77 -34.06 13.79
CA ARG A 437 -35.92 -34.38 12.64
C ARG A 437 -36.64 -34.83 11.37
N GLU A 438 -36.15 -34.55 10.17
CA GLU A 438 -35.27 -33.56 9.52
C GLU A 438 -35.08 -34.14 8.09
N GLU A 439 -34.42 -33.40 7.20
CA GLU A 439 -33.79 -33.89 5.97
C GLU A 439 -34.63 -34.16 4.69
N THR A 440 -34.53 -33.17 3.79
CA THR A 440 -33.75 -33.27 2.53
C THR A 440 -34.40 -33.83 1.25
N ARG A 441 -34.54 -32.89 0.28
CA ARG A 441 -34.42 -32.97 -1.20
C ARG A 441 -34.91 -34.23 -1.96
N VAL A 442 -35.61 -34.00 -3.07
CA VAL A 442 -35.04 -34.00 -4.45
C VAL A 442 -36.18 -33.84 -5.47
N SER A 443 -36.05 -32.89 -6.40
CA SER A 443 -36.45 -33.12 -7.80
C SER A 443 -35.80 -32.07 -8.71
N THR A 444 -35.12 -32.51 -9.76
CA THR A 444 -34.41 -31.70 -10.76
C THR A 444 -34.99 -31.93 -12.15
N THR A 445 -34.51 -31.13 -13.13
CA THR A 445 -34.69 -31.23 -14.61
C THR A 445 -35.87 -30.46 -15.23
N PRO A 446 -35.78 -30.07 -16.53
CA PRO A 446 -34.59 -29.81 -17.36
C PRO A 446 -34.61 -28.42 -18.06
N HIS A 447 -33.50 -28.05 -18.70
CA HIS A 447 -33.41 -26.87 -19.57
C HIS A 447 -32.90 -27.27 -20.97
N GLU A 448 -33.75 -27.10 -21.98
CA GLU A 448 -33.39 -26.84 -23.39
C GLU A 448 -33.75 -25.34 -23.64
N ASP A 449 -33.34 -24.58 -24.66
CA ASP A 449 -32.80 -24.89 -25.99
C ASP A 449 -32.04 -23.67 -26.59
N ARG A 450 -31.29 -23.89 -27.68
CA ARG A 450 -30.69 -22.97 -28.70
C ARG A 450 -30.89 -21.44 -28.54
N GLY A 451 -29.81 -20.64 -28.50
CA GLY A 451 -29.24 -19.95 -29.70
C GLY A 451 -29.54 -18.43 -29.65
N THR A 452 -28.92 -17.49 -30.38
CA THR A 452 -27.82 -17.43 -31.39
C THR A 452 -26.95 -16.17 -31.08
N GLY A 453 -25.85 -15.77 -31.74
CA GLY A 453 -25.21 -16.15 -33.01
C GLY A 453 -25.33 -15.05 -34.09
N GLU A 454 -24.78 -13.86 -33.87
CA GLU A 454 -24.68 -12.78 -34.87
C GLU A 454 -23.30 -12.11 -34.87
N GLU A 455 -22.61 -12.20 -36.01
CA GLU A 455 -21.52 -11.32 -36.42
C GLU A 455 -22.10 -10.05 -37.05
N GLN A 456 -21.52 -8.89 -36.78
CA GLN A 456 -21.67 -7.64 -37.56
C GLN A 456 -20.37 -6.84 -37.38
N ASP A 457 -19.49 -6.84 -38.36
CA ASP A 457 -19.50 -5.99 -39.57
C ASP A 457 -18.95 -4.57 -39.28
N TRP A 458 -17.62 -4.48 -39.23
CA TRP A 458 -16.88 -3.22 -39.16
C TRP A 458 -16.30 -2.88 -40.53
N ALA A 459 -17.01 -2.01 -41.25
CA ALA A 459 -16.55 -1.44 -42.50
C ALA A 459 -16.18 0.05 -42.32
N ASP A 460 -14.93 0.34 -42.66
CA ASP A 460 -14.48 1.51 -43.43
C ASP A 460 -14.96 2.91 -43.00
N ARG A 461 -14.07 3.63 -42.29
CA ARG A 461 -13.95 5.10 -42.39
C ARG A 461 -12.49 5.53 -42.32
N SER A 462 -11.85 5.60 -43.47
CA SER A 462 -10.77 6.58 -43.68
C SER A 462 -11.36 7.98 -43.78
N ASP A 463 -10.92 8.92 -42.94
CA ASP A 463 -10.78 10.32 -43.36
C ASP A 463 -9.76 11.08 -42.50
N ASP A 464 -8.61 11.27 -43.15
CA ASP A 464 -7.68 12.40 -43.08
C ASP A 464 -8.01 13.56 -42.11
N SER A 465 -7.18 13.72 -41.06
CA SER A 465 -6.97 15.03 -40.44
C SER A 465 -5.54 15.18 -39.92
N ALA A 466 -4.68 15.74 -40.77
CA ALA A 466 -3.35 16.17 -40.38
C ALA A 466 -3.39 17.18 -39.22
N ARG A 467 -2.61 16.91 -38.15
CA ARG A 467 -2.09 17.92 -37.23
C ARG A 467 -0.63 17.66 -36.94
N GLU A 468 0.10 18.75 -36.75
CA GLU A 468 1.56 18.81 -36.75
C GLU A 468 2.15 18.25 -35.46
N THR A 469 3.12 17.33 -35.58
CA THR A 469 3.99 16.90 -34.47
C THR A 469 5.11 17.91 -34.26
N PRO A 470 5.25 18.52 -33.06
CA PRO A 470 6.47 19.19 -32.65
C PRO A 470 7.46 18.15 -32.13
N GLY A 471 8.71 18.23 -32.57
CA GLY A 471 9.73 17.18 -32.45
C GLY A 471 10.00 16.65 -31.04
N GLN A 472 9.90 15.32 -30.91
CA GLN A 472 10.71 14.56 -29.95
C GLN A 472 12.18 14.67 -30.36
N ALA A 473 12.99 15.27 -29.49
CA ALA A 473 14.44 15.34 -29.61
C ALA A 473 15.09 15.11 -28.24
N THR A 474 14.94 13.90 -27.73
CA THR A 474 15.76 13.37 -26.64
C THR A 474 16.40 12.09 -27.14
N THR A 475 17.68 12.19 -27.51
CA THR A 475 18.53 11.02 -27.72
C THR A 475 18.59 10.22 -26.43
N GLU A 476 18.00 9.02 -26.42
CA GLU A 476 18.40 7.98 -25.47
C GLU A 476 19.91 7.75 -25.63
N PRO A 477 20.71 7.86 -24.56
CA PRO A 477 22.00 7.19 -24.54
C PRO A 477 21.73 5.69 -24.45
N ASP A 478 22.26 4.95 -25.42
CA ASP A 478 22.39 3.49 -25.39
C ASP A 478 23.33 3.14 -24.22
N ILE A 479 22.77 2.98 -23.02
CA ILE A 479 23.51 2.50 -21.85
C ILE A 479 23.70 1.00 -22.07
N GLY A 480 24.86 0.67 -22.64
CA GLY A 480 25.23 -0.71 -22.94
C GLY A 480 25.13 -1.60 -21.70
N SER A 481 24.92 -2.90 -21.95
CA SER A 481 24.87 -3.95 -20.93
C SER A 481 25.89 -3.71 -19.82
N ALA A 482 25.40 -3.58 -18.58
CA ALA A 482 26.25 -3.65 -17.40
C ALA A 482 27.13 -4.89 -17.52
N GLY A 483 28.43 -4.68 -17.35
CA GLY A 483 29.42 -5.69 -17.70
C GLY A 483 29.35 -6.86 -16.74
N ALA A 484 28.91 -8.02 -17.22
CA ALA A 484 29.27 -9.28 -16.60
C ALA A 484 30.80 -9.29 -16.39
N PHE A 485 31.24 -9.55 -15.16
CA PHE A 485 32.66 -9.56 -14.82
C PHE A 485 33.44 -10.46 -15.79
N PRO A 486 34.60 -10.03 -16.32
CA PRO A 486 35.49 -10.93 -17.02
C PRO A 486 36.10 -11.89 -16.00
N ALA A 487 35.43 -13.02 -15.78
CA ALA A 487 35.90 -14.10 -14.91
C ALA A 487 37.39 -14.37 -15.17
N LEU A 488 38.23 -14.06 -14.18
CA LEU A 488 39.67 -14.22 -14.30
C LEU A 488 40.00 -15.71 -14.41
N ALA A 489 40.28 -16.15 -15.64
CA ALA A 489 40.62 -17.53 -15.93
C ALA A 489 41.87 -17.94 -15.13
N ASN A 490 41.66 -18.77 -14.11
CA ASN A 490 42.62 -19.12 -13.07
C ASN A 490 43.67 -20.16 -13.53
N ASP A 491 44.12 -20.05 -14.79
CA ASP A 491 44.82 -21.11 -15.52
C ASP A 491 46.01 -20.55 -16.36
N ALA A 492 46.78 -19.62 -15.77
CA ALA A 492 47.93 -18.99 -16.42
C ALA A 492 49.09 -18.56 -15.49
N LEU A 493 49.40 -19.33 -14.43
CA LEU A 493 50.69 -19.18 -13.73
C LEU A 493 51.79 -20.00 -14.43
N PRO A 494 52.83 -19.37 -15.02
CA PRO A 494 53.95 -20.10 -15.59
C PRO A 494 54.77 -20.76 -14.46
N ARG A 495 55.16 -22.02 -14.66
CA ARG A 495 56.01 -22.73 -13.71
C ARG A 495 57.40 -22.10 -13.63
N ASP A 496 57.84 -21.94 -12.38
CA ASP A 496 59.16 -21.51 -11.94
C ASP A 496 60.33 -22.26 -12.62
N PRO A 497 61.41 -21.54 -13.00
CA PRO A 497 62.73 -22.14 -13.20
C PRO A 497 63.83 -21.47 -12.35
N ASP A 498 64.42 -22.28 -11.46
CA ASP A 498 65.65 -22.07 -10.68
C ASP A 498 66.67 -21.03 -11.24
N VAL A 499 66.91 -19.92 -10.51
CA VAL A 499 68.15 -19.11 -10.61
C VAL A 499 68.57 -18.63 -9.20
N PRO A 500 69.88 -18.61 -8.84
CA PRO A 500 70.31 -18.60 -7.44
C PRO A 500 70.36 -17.22 -6.76
N THR A 501 70.12 -17.21 -5.44
CA THR A 501 70.37 -16.07 -4.55
C THR A 501 71.85 -15.98 -4.14
N ASP A 502 72.59 -15.00 -4.65
CA ASP A 502 73.93 -14.68 -4.17
C ASP A 502 74.30 -13.19 -4.48
N VAL A 503 73.82 -12.25 -3.66
CA VAL A 503 74.31 -10.85 -3.63
C VAL A 503 74.40 -10.32 -2.19
N ASP A 504 75.55 -9.70 -1.92
CA ASP A 504 76.11 -9.24 -0.65
C ASP A 504 75.46 -7.93 -0.10
N PRO A 505 75.10 -7.81 1.19
CA PRO A 505 74.53 -6.60 1.76
C PRO A 505 75.59 -5.64 2.36
N GLY A 506 76.01 -4.62 1.60
CA GLY A 506 76.68 -3.46 2.21
C GLY A 506 77.30 -2.42 1.27
N ASP A 507 76.81 -1.17 1.34
CA ASP A 507 77.60 0.00 1.80
C ASP A 507 76.71 1.28 1.84
N PRO A 508 76.48 1.91 3.00
CA PRO A 508 75.78 3.19 3.10
C PRO A 508 76.76 4.37 3.15
N ARG A 509 76.74 5.27 2.14
CA ARG A 509 76.97 6.74 2.25
C ARG A 509 77.23 7.40 0.88
N ARG A 510 76.44 8.41 0.52
CA ARG A 510 76.98 9.76 0.19
C ARG A 510 75.91 10.85 0.14
N SER A 511 76.11 11.85 1.00
CA SER A 511 75.63 13.24 0.90
C SER A 511 76.26 13.93 -0.35
N ALA A 512 75.93 15.16 -0.78
CA ALA A 512 75.18 16.26 -0.16
C ALA A 512 74.88 17.42 -1.17
N VAL A 513 74.07 18.39 -0.72
CA VAL A 513 74.19 19.87 -0.94
C VAL A 513 73.81 20.52 -2.29
N GLY A 514 72.92 21.53 -2.16
CA GLY A 514 73.04 22.87 -2.78
C GLY A 514 71.78 23.39 -3.51
N ASP A 515 71.42 24.68 -3.50
CA ASP A 515 71.57 25.76 -2.49
C ASP A 515 70.59 26.93 -2.82
N GLU A 516 70.45 27.90 -1.91
CA GLU A 516 69.60 29.13 -1.91
C GLU A 516 69.31 29.88 -3.25
N THR A 517 68.11 30.47 -3.39
CA THR A 517 67.89 31.96 -3.42
C THR A 517 66.42 32.41 -3.54
N ASP A 518 66.14 33.60 -3.00
CA ASP A 518 64.88 34.38 -2.88
C ASP A 518 65.30 35.89 -2.93
N PRO A 519 64.46 36.97 -2.83
CA PRO A 519 63.10 37.31 -3.29
C PRO A 519 63.06 38.60 -4.18
N ASP A 520 61.88 39.04 -4.64
CA ASP A 520 61.36 40.46 -4.79
C ASP A 520 60.05 40.44 -5.62
N ASP A 521 58.89 40.94 -5.18
CA ASP A 521 58.40 42.32 -4.92
C ASP A 521 57.42 42.80 -6.04
N GLY A 522 56.36 43.54 -5.67
CA GLY A 522 55.44 44.19 -6.64
C GLY A 522 53.93 44.12 -6.35
N SER A 523 53.46 44.68 -5.23
CA SER A 523 52.06 45.17 -5.11
C SER A 523 51.99 46.65 -5.53
N PRO A 524 50.86 47.17 -6.07
CA PRO A 524 49.95 47.95 -5.21
C PRO A 524 48.43 47.89 -5.61
N VAL A 525 47.47 47.87 -4.66
CA VAL A 525 46.56 49.00 -4.23
C VAL A 525 45.54 49.43 -5.33
N ASP A 526 44.21 49.56 -5.13
CA ASP A 526 43.43 50.44 -4.20
C ASP A 526 41.93 49.99 -4.07
N PRO A 527 40.93 50.72 -3.48
CA PRO A 527 39.97 50.10 -2.55
C PRO A 527 38.47 50.36 -2.81
N ALA A 528 37.60 49.80 -1.97
CA ALA A 528 36.25 50.34 -1.74
C ALA A 528 35.74 50.06 -0.32
N ARG A 529 35.25 51.09 0.38
CA ARG A 529 34.55 51.00 1.67
C ARG A 529 33.66 52.24 1.82
N SER A 530 32.65 52.14 2.71
CA SER A 530 31.65 53.18 3.07
C SER A 530 30.58 53.46 2.00
N SER A 531 29.33 53.81 2.34
CA SER A 531 28.51 53.66 3.58
C SER A 531 27.09 54.15 3.30
N ASP A 532 26.11 53.66 4.09
CA ASP A 532 24.84 54.28 4.51
C ASP A 532 24.20 55.40 3.65
N ASP A 533 23.05 55.09 3.02
CA ASP A 533 21.77 55.81 3.16
C ASP A 533 20.60 54.92 2.65
#